data_AF-W1YLA3-F1
#
_entry.id   AF-W1YLA3-F1
#
_cell.length_a   1.000
_cell.length_b   1.000
_cell.length_c   1.000
_cell.angle_alpha   90.00
_cell.angle_beta   90.00
_cell.angle_gamma   90.00
#
_symmetry.space_group_name_H-M   'P 1'
#
loop_
_entity.id
_entity.type
_entity.pdbx_description
1 polymer ?
#
loop_
_entity_poly.entity_id
_entity_poly.type
_entity_poly.pdbx_seq_one_letter_code
_entity_poly.pdbx_strand_id
1 'polypeptide(L)' 'DAEKAVLGALLTNGSNSGAVVDTVTSILKSEDFYRDAHRIIYDAILEIVHANKTADFITVGEELDRRKRLDA' A
#
# COMPACT_ATOMS: atom_id res chain seq x y z
N ASP A 1 -2.15 -16.54 -1.53
CA ASP A 1 -0.97 -16.43 -0.67
C ASP A 1 0.00 -15.35 -1.04
N ALA A 2 0.65 -15.39 -2.22
CA ALA A 2 1.72 -14.47 -2.58
C ALA A 2 1.37 -12.97 -2.41
N GLU A 3 0.24 -12.51 -2.95
CA GLU A 3 -0.18 -11.10 -2.84
C GLU A 3 -0.33 -10.64 -1.39
N LYS A 4 -0.92 -11.49 -0.53
CA LYS A 4 -1.07 -11.19 0.89
C LYS A 4 0.28 -11.13 1.60
N ALA A 5 1.22 -11.97 1.20
CA ALA A 5 2.57 -11.95 1.74
C ALA A 5 3.32 -10.66 1.36
N VAL A 6 3.17 -10.20 0.12
CA VAL A 6 3.72 -8.91 -0.34
C VAL A 6 3.12 -7.75 0.45
N LEU A 7 1.78 -7.67 0.52
CA LEU A 7 1.09 -6.63 1.29
C LEU A 7 1.46 -6.69 2.78
N GLY A 8 1.53 -7.89 3.36
CA GLY A 8 1.96 -8.09 4.73
C GLY A 8 3.38 -7.60 4.96
N ALA A 9 4.32 -7.93 4.08
CA ALA A 9 5.71 -7.47 4.17
C ALA A 9 5.81 -5.94 4.08
N LEU A 10 5.04 -5.31 3.19
CA LEU A 10 4.96 -3.85 3.07
C LEU A 10 4.39 -3.17 4.32
N LEU A 11 3.55 -3.87 5.09
CA LEU A 11 2.91 -3.33 6.30
C LEU A 11 3.60 -3.74 7.60
N THR A 12 4.64 -4.57 7.55
CA THR A 12 5.30 -5.09 8.75
C THR A 12 6.24 -4.03 9.35
N ASN A 13 5.91 -3.57 10.56
CA ASN A 13 6.73 -2.74 11.46
C ASN A 13 7.50 -1.60 10.76
N GLY A 14 6.78 -0.74 10.03
CA GLY A 14 7.25 0.59 9.62
C GLY A 14 8.56 0.65 8.84
N SER A 15 8.98 -0.46 8.23
CA SER A 15 10.27 -0.59 7.52
C SER A 15 10.22 -0.09 6.07
N ASN A 16 9.07 0.43 5.67
CA ASN A 16 8.78 1.15 4.44
C ASN A 16 9.15 2.64 4.56
N SER A 17 10.33 2.93 5.11
CA SER A 17 11.10 4.10 4.69
C SER A 17 11.31 4.00 3.17
N GLY A 18 11.21 5.13 2.46
CA GLY A 18 11.03 5.20 1.00
C GLY A 18 11.82 4.19 0.17
N ALA A 19 13.04 3.84 0.55
CA ALA A 19 13.90 2.87 -0.13
C ALA A 19 13.29 1.47 -0.37
N VAL A 20 12.56 0.89 0.61
CA VAL A 20 11.93 -0.43 0.42
C VAL A 20 10.79 -0.34 -0.57
N VAL A 21 10.02 0.74 -0.49
CA VAL A 21 8.87 0.97 -1.37
C VAL A 21 9.34 1.28 -2.78
N ASP A 22 10.37 2.09 -2.96
CA ASP A 22 11.00 2.38 -4.25
C ASP A 22 11.52 1.11 -4.94
N THR A 23 12.10 0.20 -4.15
CA THR A 23 12.55 -1.09 -4.68
C THR A 23 11.36 -1.93 -5.16
N VAL A 24 10.28 -2.00 -4.37
CA VAL A 24 9.09 -2.78 -4.72
C VAL A 24 8.34 -2.17 -5.90
N THR A 25 8.17 -0.84 -5.95
CA THR A 25 7.50 -0.14 -7.06
C THR A 25 8.27 -0.23 -8.38
N SER A 26 9.59 -0.47 -8.33
CA SER A 26 10.39 -0.70 -9.54
C SER A 26 10.12 -2.05 -10.22
N ILE A 27 9.57 -3.04 -9.49
CA ILE A 27 9.36 -4.40 -9.97
C ILE A 27 7.90 -4.86 -9.94
N LEU A 28 7.05 -4.18 -9.19
CA LEU A 28 5.64 -4.53 -8.98
C LEU A 28 4.78 -3.29 -9.15
N LYS A 29 3.76 -3.39 -9.98
CA LYS A 29 2.72 -2.38 -10.18
C LYS A 29 1.41 -2.84 -9.57
N SER A 30 0.53 -1.90 -9.25
CA SER A 30 -0.82 -2.18 -8.78
C SER A 30 -1.59 -3.08 -9.75
N GLU A 31 -1.36 -2.90 -11.05
CA GLU A 31 -1.92 -3.70 -12.15
C GLU A 31 -1.63 -5.20 -12.02
N ASP A 32 -0.48 -5.56 -11.44
CA ASP A 32 0.01 -6.93 -11.35
C ASP A 32 -0.74 -7.77 -10.32
N PHE A 33 -1.47 -7.12 -9.40
CA PHE A 33 -2.34 -7.83 -8.48
C PHE A 33 -3.59 -8.33 -9.22
N TYR A 34 -3.97 -9.57 -9.00
CA TYR A 34 -5.16 -10.19 -9.56
C TYR A 34 -6.45 -9.72 -8.88
N ARG A 35 -6.41 -9.49 -7.56
CA ARG A 35 -7.57 -9.09 -6.76
C ARG A 35 -7.68 -7.58 -6.65
N ASP A 36 -8.81 -7.01 -7.04
CA ASP A 36 -9.08 -5.57 -6.92
C ASP A 36 -8.89 -5.05 -5.49
N ALA A 37 -9.32 -5.82 -4.48
CA ALA A 37 -9.09 -5.46 -3.09
C ALA A 37 -7.60 -5.28 -2.75
N HIS A 38 -6.72 -6.11 -3.33
CA HIS A 38 -5.29 -6.00 -3.12
C HIS A 38 -4.67 -4.84 -3.91
N ARG A 39 -5.17 -4.55 -5.13
CA ARG A 39 -4.80 -3.34 -5.89
C ARG A 39 -5.05 -2.08 -5.06
N ILE A 40 -6.27 -1.96 -4.55
CA ILE A 40 -6.73 -0.82 -3.76
C ILE A 40 -5.87 -0.63 -2.50
N ILE A 41 -5.54 -1.72 -1.79
CA ILE A 41 -4.67 -1.66 -0.62
C ILE A 41 -3.25 -1.24 -1.01
N TYR A 42 -2.70 -1.80 -2.09
CA TYR A 42 -1.37 -1.43 -2.56
C TYR A 42 -1.29 0.05 -2.96
N ASP A 43 -2.28 0.56 -3.70
CA ASP A 43 -2.37 1.98 -4.06
C ASP A 43 -2.48 2.90 -2.84
N ALA A 44 -3.18 2.46 -1.78
CA ALA A 44 -3.25 3.19 -0.52
C ALA A 44 -1.88 3.28 0.16
N ILE A 45 -1.13 2.17 0.18
CA ILE A 45 0.24 2.13 0.72
C ILE A 45 1.15 3.09 -0.04
N LEU A 46 1.10 3.09 -1.37
CA LEU A 46 1.94 3.97 -2.20
C LEU A 46 1.69 5.45 -1.92
N GLU A 47 0.43 5.85 -1.81
CA GLU A 47 0.05 7.24 -1.56
C GLU A 47 0.58 7.73 -0.20
N ILE A 48 0.45 6.90 0.84
CA ILE A 48 0.97 7.20 2.18
C ILE A 48 2.49 7.38 2.13
N VAL A 49 3.20 6.49 1.45
CA VAL A 49 4.67 6.52 1.39
C VAL A 49 5.17 7.68 0.54
N HIS A 50 4.52 7.98 -0.60
CA HIS A 50 4.81 9.16 -1.41
C HIS A 50 4.59 10.47 -0.64
N ALA A 51 3.67 10.47 0.33
CA ALA A 51 3.49 11.57 1.28
C ALA A 51 4.54 11.61 2.41
N ASN A 52 5.63 10.83 2.30
CA ASN A 52 6.67 10.64 3.33
C ASN A 52 6.11 10.18 4.69
N LYS A 53 5.03 9.40 4.69
CA LYS A 53 4.45 8.80 5.88
C LYS A 53 4.72 7.30 5.90
N THR A 54 4.77 6.75 7.11
CA THR A 54 4.87 5.29 7.31
C THR A 54 3.51 4.64 7.07
N ALA A 55 3.46 3.64 6.21
CA ALA A 55 2.24 2.86 6.02
C ALA A 55 2.19 1.67 6.98
N ASP A 56 1.10 1.58 7.72
CA ASP A 56 0.74 0.49 8.64
C ASP A 56 -0.77 0.22 8.52
N PHE A 57 -1.27 -0.76 9.27
CA PHE A 57 -2.69 -1.14 9.18
C PHE A 57 -3.67 -0.02 9.56
N ILE A 58 -3.28 0.88 10.46
CA ILE A 58 -4.12 1.99 10.91
C ILE A 58 -4.12 3.06 9.83
N THR A 59 -2.94 3.52 9.39
CA THR A 59 -2.82 4.58 8.38
C THR A 59 -3.41 4.18 7.03
N VAL A 60 -3.28 2.90 6.64
CA VAL A 60 -3.95 2.37 5.45
C VAL A 60 -5.46 2.34 5.62
N GLY A 61 -5.98 1.97 6.80
CA GLY A 61 -7.41 2.02 7.07
C GLY A 61 -7.99 3.43 6.93
N GLU A 62 -7.30 4.42 7.48
CA GLU A 62 -7.66 5.85 7.36
C GLU A 62 -7.61 6.34 5.91
N GLU A 63 -6.58 5.96 5.15
CA GLU A 63 -6.44 6.27 3.74
C GLU A 63 -7.60 5.71 2.91
N LEU A 64 -7.96 4.44 3.14
CA LEU A 64 -9.06 3.80 2.44
C LEU A 64 -10.41 4.44 2.77
N ASP A 65 -10.64 4.84 4.01
CA ASP A 65 -11.85 5.56 4.39
C ASP A 65 -11.90 6.95 3.76
N ARG A 66 -10.76 7.67 3.73
CA ARG A 66 -10.66 8.96 3.05
C ARG A 66 -11.00 8.85 1.56
N ARG A 67 -10.50 7.83 0.86
CA ARG A 67 -10.79 7.59 -0.56
C ARG A 67 -12.27 7.35 -0.80
N LYS A 68 -12.91 6.49 0.00
CA LYS A 68 -14.37 6.25 -0.11
C LYS A 68 -15.20 7.52 0.08
N ARG A 69 -14.72 8.48 0.88
CA ARG A 69 -15.39 9.77 1.08
C ARG A 69 -15.20 10.75 -0.07
N LEU A 70 -14.20 10.55 -0.93
CA LEU A 70 -13.99 11.35 -2.14
C LEU A 70 -14.82 10.84 -3.33
N ASP A 71 -15.18 9.56 -3.32
CA ASP A 71 -16.02 8.92 -4.35
C ASP A 71 -17.54 9.12 -4.13
N ALA A 72 -17.93 9.79 -3.04
CA ALA A 72 -19.31 10.04 -2.63
C ALA A 72 -19.78 11.46 -2.99
#